data_AF-A0A820JQP3-F1
#
_entry.id   AF-A0A820JQP3-F1
#
_cell.length_a   1.000
_cell.length_b   1.000
_cell.length_c   1.000
_cell.angle_alpha   90.00
_cell.angle_beta   90.00
_cell.angle_gamma   90.00
#
_symmetry.space_group_name_H-M   'P 1'
#
loop_
_entity.id
_entity.type
_entity.pdbx_description
1 polymer ?
#
loop_
_entity_poly.entity_id
_entity_poly.type
_entity_poly.pdbx_seq_one_letter_code
_entity_poly.pdbx_strand_id
1 'polypeptide(L)'
;MINIIIKRSLIPYCSIGNSISKRYLSSESADVFKLQERGFFCDNLTDTDDNLRKLVTSKKQSIYCGFDPTAKSIHIGNLVGLIGLLHWQRAGHHPIALLGSATVLIGDPSGRSTERKQSLSNDDIVSNTENIERLIRLIFQNHEKYFWKEQQKKLMPLTVVNNLSFYENMNTITFVSTYGPHFRMNQLLSRKVIKTRIETSHDGLGYNEFSYQLYQAYDWYCLFKQYDCRFQLGGVDQIGNMRSGHDFISRMTNFEEDSYGVTVPLITTESGEKLGKSVGNALWLDENLSSPYECYQHFRNTPDSKVEEYLKIFTFLPLNEIQQLMEVHRSKPHEYAAQIKLAKQITLLVHGEQGLESAIRSTQAMFAQNIDLLHNLVEKEINGLSASVPTIQMSLNPELTLLDVCMSAKCFSNELVALKVINDGGVYVNHKKLSNPQAVLVFGVHILPNMITVLRVGKKNFYMIRWTNVDTSLRQEV
;
A
#
# COMPACT_ATOMS: atom_id res chain seq x y z
N MET A 1 -7.80 15.70 46.10
CA MET A 1 -6.70 15.78 47.07
C MET A 1 -5.54 15.00 46.50
N ILE A 2 -4.75 15.55 45.57
CA ILE A 2 -3.54 16.37 45.82
C ILE A 2 -2.69 15.78 46.95
N ASN A 3 -1.54 15.21 46.60
CA ASN A 3 -0.33 15.39 47.39
C ASN A 3 0.88 15.47 46.46
N ILE A 4 1.49 16.65 46.52
CA ILE A 4 2.73 17.07 45.84
C ILE A 4 3.89 16.74 46.79
N ILE A 5 4.96 16.14 46.28
CA ILE A 5 6.29 16.26 46.92
C ILE A 5 7.31 16.62 45.84
N ILE A 6 7.84 17.84 45.97
CA ILE A 6 8.97 18.41 45.20
C ILE A 6 10.24 18.21 46.04
N LYS A 7 11.36 17.84 45.41
CA LYS A 7 12.71 18.20 45.89
C LYS A 7 13.61 18.64 44.72
N ARG A 8 14.24 19.80 44.92
CA ARG A 8 15.18 20.53 44.04
C ARG A 8 16.64 20.19 44.38
N SER A 9 17.53 20.24 43.38
CA SER A 9 18.91 20.78 43.47
C SER A 9 19.47 20.95 42.04
N LEU A 10 19.47 22.16 41.48
CA LEU A 10 20.58 23.15 41.39
C LEU A 10 21.73 22.77 40.43
N ILE A 11 21.86 23.60 39.39
CA ILE A 11 22.84 23.62 38.28
C ILE A 11 24.14 24.32 38.75
N PRO A 12 25.28 24.13 38.06
CA PRO A 12 25.92 25.31 37.49
C PRO A 12 26.42 25.14 36.04
N TYR A 13 26.31 26.23 35.29
CA TYR A 13 26.82 26.47 33.93
C TYR A 13 28.36 26.59 33.91
N CYS A 14 29.02 26.02 32.90
CA CYS A 14 30.26 26.44 32.23
C CYS A 14 30.64 25.34 31.20
N SER A 15 31.19 25.54 30.00
CA SER A 15 31.54 26.65 29.12
C SER A 15 31.88 26.02 27.76
N ILE A 16 31.85 26.83 26.70
CA ILE A 16 32.06 26.49 25.29
C ILE A 16 33.37 25.71 25.02
N GLY A 17 33.33 24.70 24.15
CA GLY A 17 34.52 23.98 23.67
C GLY A 17 34.23 22.97 22.54
N ASN A 18 34.84 23.22 21.39
CA ASN A 18 34.75 22.59 20.07
C ASN A 18 34.55 21.06 19.93
N SER A 19 33.74 20.74 18.90
CA SER A 19 33.85 19.64 17.93
C SER A 19 34.47 18.32 18.39
N ILE A 20 33.63 17.33 18.71
CA ILE A 20 33.91 15.93 18.38
C ILE A 20 32.61 15.26 17.93
N SER A 21 32.62 14.84 16.67
CA SER A 21 31.70 13.91 16.04
C SER A 21 31.51 12.64 16.87
N LYS A 22 30.40 12.57 17.60
CA LYS A 22 29.81 11.31 18.08
C LYS A 22 28.39 11.24 17.56
N ARG A 23 28.20 10.73 16.34
CA ARG A 23 26.86 10.34 15.87
C ARG A 23 26.61 8.90 16.28
N TYR A 24 25.97 8.79 17.45
CA TYR A 24 25.05 7.76 17.91
C TYR A 24 24.93 6.53 17.01
N LEU A 25 25.65 5.47 17.38
CA LEU A 25 25.28 4.10 17.07
C LEU A 25 23.94 3.84 17.76
N SER A 26 22.84 3.98 17.03
CA SER A 26 21.51 3.77 17.58
C SER A 26 21.29 2.28 17.80
N SER A 27 21.42 1.82 19.05
CA SER A 27 20.79 0.62 19.57
C SER A 27 19.25 0.70 19.58
N GLU A 28 18.66 1.57 18.74
CA GLU A 28 17.24 1.94 18.74
C GLU A 28 16.35 0.97 17.93
N SER A 29 16.93 0.01 17.20
CA SER A 29 16.25 -0.82 16.20
C SER A 29 15.62 -2.12 16.72
N ALA A 30 15.80 -2.46 18.00
CA ALA A 30 15.41 -3.77 18.54
C ALA A 30 14.05 -3.82 19.26
N ASP A 31 13.35 -2.69 19.37
CA ASP A 31 12.18 -2.59 20.24
C ASP A 31 10.90 -2.26 19.44
N VAL A 32 10.07 -3.27 19.22
CA VAL A 32 8.77 -3.12 18.53
C VAL A 32 7.83 -2.16 19.27
N PHE A 33 7.99 -1.95 20.57
CA PHE A 33 7.10 -1.07 21.34
C PHE A 33 7.26 0.41 20.95
N LYS A 34 8.41 0.82 20.38
CA LYS A 34 8.59 2.18 19.83
C LYS A 34 7.64 2.51 18.67
N LEU A 35 7.01 1.49 18.07
CA LEU A 35 5.99 1.71 17.04
C LEU A 35 4.71 2.34 17.61
N GLN A 36 4.50 2.32 18.94
CA GLN A 36 3.44 3.08 19.60
C GLN A 36 3.60 4.58 19.38
N GLU A 37 4.83 5.11 19.44
CA GLU A 37 5.11 6.53 19.17
C GLU A 37 4.80 6.93 17.72
N ARG A 38 4.80 5.97 16.80
CA ARG A 38 4.38 6.14 15.40
C ARG A 38 2.86 6.07 15.22
N GLY A 39 2.11 5.69 16.25
CA GLY A 39 0.69 5.35 16.14
C GLY A 39 0.44 4.06 15.34
N PHE A 40 1.44 3.18 15.21
CA PHE A 40 1.35 1.98 14.39
C PHE A 40 0.54 0.85 15.06
N PHE A 41 0.29 0.95 16.36
CA PHE A 41 -0.55 0.02 17.10
C PHE A 41 -1.80 0.73 17.63
N CYS A 42 -2.98 0.14 17.40
CA CYS A 42 -4.26 0.74 17.76
C CYS A 42 -4.79 0.30 19.12
N ASP A 43 -4.62 -0.97 19.45
CA ASP A 43 -4.87 -1.45 20.78
C ASP A 43 -3.58 -1.35 21.59
N ASN A 44 -3.74 -1.15 22.90
CA ASN A 44 -2.68 -1.30 23.87
C ASN A 44 -2.08 -2.72 23.71
N LEU A 45 -1.05 -2.89 22.87
CA LEU A 45 0.09 -3.74 23.17
C LEU A 45 0.52 -3.24 24.54
N THR A 46 -0.02 -3.85 25.58
CA THR A 46 -0.32 -3.14 26.80
C THR A 46 0.95 -2.57 27.40
N ASP A 47 0.96 -1.25 27.58
CA ASP A 47 1.89 -0.49 28.42
C ASP A 47 1.76 -0.89 29.91
N THR A 48 1.26 -2.10 30.19
CA THR A 48 0.87 -2.63 31.49
C THR A 48 1.21 -4.11 31.70
N ASP A 49 1.78 -4.81 30.71
CA ASP A 49 2.30 -6.16 30.96
C ASP A 49 3.81 -6.21 30.74
N ASP A 50 4.55 -5.95 31.83
CA ASP A 50 6.00 -6.15 31.89
C ASP A 50 6.40 -7.53 31.36
N ASN A 51 5.53 -8.53 31.44
CA ASN A 51 5.79 -9.87 30.92
C ASN A 51 5.82 -9.90 29.39
N LEU A 52 4.97 -9.15 28.70
CA LEU A 52 4.99 -9.09 27.24
C LEU A 52 6.25 -8.40 26.73
N ARG A 53 6.62 -7.28 27.36
CA ARG A 53 7.87 -6.57 27.04
C ARG A 53 9.07 -7.48 27.29
N LYS A 54 9.10 -8.19 28.42
CA LYS A 54 10.12 -9.19 28.71
C LYS A 54 10.12 -10.33 27.69
N LEU A 55 8.96 -10.85 27.30
CA LEU A 55 8.86 -11.95 26.33
C LEU A 55 9.47 -11.57 24.98
N VAL A 56 9.08 -10.42 24.44
CA VAL A 56 9.54 -9.94 23.13
C VAL A 56 11.02 -9.54 23.17
N THR A 57 11.52 -9.00 24.28
CA THR A 57 12.94 -8.62 24.41
C THR A 57 13.88 -9.77 24.76
N SER A 58 13.39 -10.80 25.47
CA SER A 58 14.21 -11.93 25.95
C SER A 58 14.36 -13.06 24.92
N LYS A 59 13.34 -13.28 24.08
CA LYS A 59 13.32 -14.39 23.11
C LYS A 59 12.82 -13.90 21.76
N LYS A 60 13.41 -14.43 20.69
CA LYS A 60 12.89 -14.25 19.33
C LYS A 60 11.49 -14.85 19.25
N GLN A 61 10.54 -14.04 18.80
CA GLN A 61 9.16 -14.44 18.58
C GLN A 61 8.91 -14.70 17.09
N SER A 62 7.91 -15.52 16.79
CA SER A 62 7.33 -15.65 15.46
C SER A 62 6.02 -14.85 15.41
N ILE A 63 5.86 -14.05 14.37
CA ILE A 63 4.66 -13.24 14.12
C ILE A 63 4.15 -13.48 12.71
N TYR A 64 2.83 -13.56 12.53
CA TYR A 64 2.25 -13.70 11.20
C TYR A 64 1.21 -12.64 10.85
N CYS A 65 1.07 -12.36 9.56
CA CYS A 65 -0.06 -11.60 9.00
C CYS A 65 -0.68 -12.42 7.87
N GLY A 66 -2.02 -12.47 7.82
CA GLY A 66 -2.77 -13.16 6.78
C GLY A 66 -3.05 -12.27 5.56
N PHE A 67 -2.99 -12.86 4.37
CA PHE A 67 -3.30 -12.22 3.09
C PHE A 67 -4.18 -13.16 2.25
N ASP A 68 -5.45 -12.82 2.12
CA ASP A 68 -6.39 -13.60 1.30
C ASP A 68 -6.22 -13.21 -0.19
N PRO A 69 -5.91 -14.16 -1.11
CA PRO A 69 -5.73 -13.93 -2.54
C PRO A 69 -7.05 -13.68 -3.30
N THR A 70 -7.75 -12.61 -2.91
CA THR A 70 -9.09 -12.24 -3.40
C THR A 70 -9.11 -11.53 -4.76
N ALA A 71 -7.94 -11.10 -5.23
CA ALA A 71 -7.72 -10.37 -6.46
C ALA A 71 -6.31 -10.68 -6.97
N LYS A 72 -6.02 -10.27 -8.21
CA LYS A 72 -4.71 -10.45 -8.87
C LYS A 72 -3.54 -9.84 -8.10
N SER A 73 -3.79 -8.88 -7.22
CA SER A 73 -2.76 -8.24 -6.40
C SER A 73 -3.33 -7.84 -5.04
N ILE A 74 -2.43 -7.56 -4.11
CA ILE A 74 -2.75 -6.82 -2.89
C ILE A 74 -2.71 -5.31 -3.19
N HIS A 75 -3.50 -4.54 -2.44
CA HIS A 75 -3.54 -3.09 -2.58
C HIS A 75 -2.85 -2.40 -1.40
N ILE A 76 -2.74 -1.08 -1.45
CA ILE A 76 -2.05 -0.29 -0.42
C ILE A 76 -2.53 -0.54 1.01
N GLY A 77 -3.82 -0.83 1.23
CA GLY A 77 -4.35 -1.18 2.55
C GLY A 77 -3.67 -2.42 3.18
N ASN A 78 -3.20 -3.37 2.38
CA ASN A 78 -2.45 -4.55 2.87
C ASN A 78 -0.99 -4.22 3.18
N LEU A 79 -0.44 -3.14 2.60
CA LEU A 79 0.96 -2.76 2.81
C LEU A 79 1.25 -2.47 4.28
N VAL A 80 0.28 -1.94 5.04
CA VAL A 80 0.43 -1.69 6.48
C VAL A 80 0.75 -2.98 7.24
N GLY A 81 0.09 -4.09 6.92
CA GLY A 81 0.39 -5.40 7.50
C GLY A 81 1.81 -5.87 7.16
N LEU A 82 2.24 -5.69 5.92
CA LEU A 82 3.60 -6.03 5.49
C LEU A 82 4.66 -5.18 6.18
N ILE A 83 4.43 -3.87 6.32
CA ILE A 83 5.33 -2.97 7.05
C ILE A 83 5.41 -3.35 8.52
N GLY A 84 4.30 -3.79 9.12
CA GLY A 84 4.31 -4.31 10.48
C GLY A 84 5.20 -5.55 10.60
N LEU A 85 5.08 -6.52 9.68
CA LEU A 85 5.98 -7.67 9.65
C LEU A 85 7.45 -7.24 9.46
N LEU A 86 7.73 -6.25 8.60
CA LEU A 86 9.07 -5.70 8.42
C LEU A 86 9.62 -5.05 9.69
N HIS A 87 8.81 -4.31 10.44
CA HIS A 87 9.24 -3.75 11.72
C HIS A 87 9.57 -4.84 12.75
N TRP A 88 8.78 -5.90 12.82
CA TRP A 88 9.10 -7.07 13.67
C TRP A 88 10.37 -7.79 13.20
N GLN A 89 10.59 -7.90 11.89
CA GLN A 89 11.81 -8.44 11.31
C GLN A 89 13.05 -7.60 11.69
N ARG A 90 12.95 -6.27 11.63
CA ARG A 90 14.00 -5.33 12.05
C ARG A 90 14.33 -5.47 13.54
N ALA A 91 13.33 -5.76 14.37
CA ALA A 91 13.51 -6.07 15.79
C ALA A 91 14.15 -7.45 16.05
N GLY A 92 14.34 -8.28 15.01
CA GLY A 92 14.98 -9.58 15.09
C GLY A 92 14.02 -10.76 15.31
N HIS A 93 12.71 -10.52 15.14
CA HIS A 93 11.68 -11.55 15.17
C HIS A 93 11.51 -12.21 13.80
N HIS A 94 10.83 -13.35 13.78
CA HIS A 94 10.58 -14.14 12.59
C HIS A 94 9.24 -13.75 11.95
N PRO A 95 9.24 -13.08 10.79
CA PRO A 95 8.00 -12.71 10.09
C PRO A 95 7.48 -13.86 9.23
N ILE A 96 6.18 -14.12 9.34
CA ILE A 96 5.46 -15.12 8.56
C ILE A 96 4.34 -14.42 7.76
N ALA A 97 4.35 -14.56 6.44
CA ALA A 97 3.23 -14.16 5.59
C ALA A 97 2.37 -15.39 5.30
N LEU A 98 1.13 -15.41 5.78
CA LEU A 98 0.19 -16.50 5.53
C LEU A 98 -0.70 -16.13 4.33
N LEU A 99 -0.62 -16.92 3.26
CA LEU A 99 -1.50 -16.83 2.10
C LEU A 99 -2.75 -17.67 2.36
N GLY A 100 -3.90 -17.01 2.30
CA GLY A 100 -5.19 -17.57 2.66
C GLY A 100 -5.94 -18.26 1.51
N SER A 101 -5.30 -19.16 0.76
CA SER A 101 -5.95 -19.78 -0.41
C SER A 101 -7.18 -20.60 -0.02
N ALA A 102 -7.17 -21.29 1.14
CA ALA A 102 -8.33 -22.03 1.65
C ALA A 102 -9.41 -21.09 2.20
N THR A 103 -9.02 -20.06 2.96
CA THR A 103 -9.94 -19.08 3.57
C THR A 103 -10.66 -18.23 2.53
N VAL A 104 -10.05 -18.01 1.35
CA VAL A 104 -10.71 -17.35 0.20
C VAL A 104 -11.93 -18.12 -0.30
N LEU A 105 -11.90 -19.45 -0.30
CA LEU A 105 -13.02 -20.30 -0.71
C LEU A 105 -14.22 -20.17 0.23
N ILE A 106 -13.97 -19.75 1.48
CA ILE A 106 -14.99 -19.56 2.51
C ILE A 106 -15.54 -18.13 2.47
N GLY A 107 -14.65 -17.14 2.47
CA GLY A 107 -14.95 -15.71 2.40
C GLY A 107 -15.06 -15.02 3.77
N ASP A 108 -14.24 -13.98 3.98
CA ASP A 108 -14.25 -13.16 5.19
C ASP A 108 -15.46 -12.19 5.23
N PRO A 109 -16.33 -12.24 6.24
CA PRO A 109 -17.40 -11.25 6.41
C PRO A 109 -16.92 -9.90 6.97
N SER A 110 -15.67 -9.81 7.45
CA SER A 110 -15.17 -8.65 8.19
C SER A 110 -15.10 -7.38 7.33
N GLY A 111 -15.79 -6.32 7.76
CA GLY A 111 -15.76 -5.02 7.10
C GLY A 111 -16.47 -4.98 5.74
N ARG A 112 -17.45 -5.86 5.50
CA ARG A 112 -18.33 -5.88 4.32
C ARG A 112 -19.81 -5.81 4.73
N SER A 113 -20.62 -5.13 3.92
CA SER A 113 -22.06 -4.98 4.11
C SER A 113 -22.89 -5.94 3.24
N THR A 114 -22.28 -6.64 2.28
CA THR A 114 -22.95 -7.55 1.35
C THR A 114 -22.16 -8.85 1.23
N GLU A 115 -22.88 -9.95 0.98
CA GLU A 115 -22.30 -11.27 0.74
C GLU A 115 -21.45 -11.27 -0.54
N ARG A 116 -20.44 -12.13 -0.60
CA ARG A 116 -19.55 -12.24 -1.75
C ARG A 116 -20.32 -12.88 -2.92
N LYS A 117 -20.70 -12.06 -3.91
CA LYS A 117 -21.53 -12.48 -5.05
C LYS A 117 -20.84 -13.40 -6.08
N GLN A 118 -19.52 -13.58 -6.02
CA GLN A 118 -18.76 -14.41 -6.99
C GLN A 118 -17.73 -15.29 -6.26
N SER A 119 -17.82 -16.60 -6.50
CA SER A 119 -16.76 -17.55 -6.18
C SER A 119 -15.66 -17.41 -7.22
N LEU A 120 -14.41 -17.24 -6.78
CA LEU A 120 -13.24 -17.29 -7.67
C LEU A 120 -13.04 -18.72 -8.17
N SER A 121 -12.52 -18.89 -9.38
CA SER A 121 -12.10 -20.21 -9.85
C SER A 121 -10.83 -20.66 -9.11
N ASN A 122 -10.58 -21.96 -9.05
CA ASN A 122 -9.35 -22.48 -8.44
C ASN A 122 -8.09 -21.94 -9.17
N ASP A 123 -8.15 -21.83 -10.50
CA ASP A 123 -7.05 -21.31 -11.31
C ASP A 123 -6.77 -19.83 -10.99
N ASP A 124 -7.82 -19.02 -10.79
CA ASP A 124 -7.66 -17.63 -10.35
C ASP A 124 -7.02 -17.57 -8.95
N ILE A 125 -7.43 -18.43 -8.02
CA ILE A 125 -6.86 -18.46 -6.67
C ILE A 125 -5.38 -18.82 -6.72
N VAL A 126 -5.00 -19.83 -7.51
CA VAL A 126 -3.59 -20.22 -7.68
C VAL A 126 -2.80 -19.06 -8.26
N SER A 127 -3.25 -18.48 -9.38
CA SER A 127 -2.57 -17.36 -10.04
C SER A 127 -2.42 -16.13 -9.12
N ASN A 128 -3.49 -15.78 -8.40
CA ASN A 128 -3.48 -14.69 -7.42
C ASN A 128 -2.49 -14.98 -6.27
N THR A 129 -2.47 -16.21 -5.78
CA THR A 129 -1.59 -16.64 -4.68
C THR A 129 -0.12 -16.50 -5.07
N GLU A 130 0.24 -17.02 -6.25
CA GLU A 130 1.61 -16.92 -6.78
C GLU A 130 2.05 -15.46 -6.97
N ASN A 131 1.16 -14.62 -7.50
CA ASN A 131 1.49 -13.21 -7.71
C ASN A 131 1.64 -12.45 -6.38
N ILE A 132 0.76 -12.69 -5.42
CA ILE A 132 0.83 -12.06 -4.10
C ILE A 132 2.09 -12.52 -3.37
N GLU A 133 2.44 -13.81 -3.42
CA GLU A 133 3.69 -14.33 -2.87
C GLU A 133 4.90 -13.59 -3.45
N ARG A 134 4.97 -13.49 -4.78
CA ARG A 134 6.04 -12.78 -5.50
C ARG A 134 6.16 -11.33 -5.04
N LEU A 135 5.04 -10.61 -4.90
CA LEU A 135 5.01 -9.21 -4.44
C LEU A 135 5.50 -9.07 -3.00
N ILE A 136 5.05 -9.95 -2.09
CA ILE A 136 5.50 -9.94 -0.70
C ILE A 136 7.01 -10.16 -0.64
N ARG A 137 7.53 -11.16 -1.36
CA ARG A 137 8.98 -11.43 -1.43
C ARG A 137 9.76 -10.23 -1.97
N LEU A 138 9.27 -9.60 -3.04
CA LEU A 138 9.88 -8.42 -3.63
C LEU A 138 9.97 -7.26 -2.62
N ILE A 139 8.88 -6.99 -1.89
CA ILE A 139 8.84 -5.92 -0.86
C ILE A 139 9.88 -6.18 0.25
N PHE A 140 9.99 -7.42 0.72
CA PHE A 140 10.99 -7.79 1.74
C PHE A 140 12.43 -7.68 1.21
N GLN A 141 12.67 -8.08 -0.04
CA GLN A 141 13.97 -7.91 -0.70
C GLN A 141 14.34 -6.43 -0.87
N ASN A 142 13.40 -5.60 -1.30
CA ASN A 142 13.60 -4.15 -1.40
C ASN A 142 13.88 -3.53 -0.04
N HIS A 143 13.16 -3.95 1.01
CA HIS A 143 13.42 -3.51 2.37
C HIS A 143 14.86 -3.82 2.80
N GLU A 144 15.30 -5.08 2.65
CA GLU A 144 16.66 -5.50 3.01
C GLU A 144 17.72 -4.71 2.22
N LYS A 145 17.52 -4.57 0.90
CA LYS A 145 18.48 -3.91 0.00
C LYS A 145 18.59 -2.40 0.25
N TYR A 146 17.47 -1.70 0.44
CA TYR A 146 17.45 -0.23 0.42
C TYR A 146 17.24 0.41 1.79
N PHE A 147 16.67 -0.29 2.77
CA PHE A 147 16.29 0.27 4.08
C PHE A 147 17.02 -0.35 5.27
N TRP A 148 17.86 -1.37 5.03
CA TRP A 148 18.61 -2.08 6.07
C TRP A 148 20.13 -2.17 5.81
N LYS A 149 20.62 -1.61 4.69
CA LYS A 149 22.01 -1.72 4.23
C LYS A 149 23.08 -1.33 5.27
N GLU A 150 22.79 -0.34 6.11
CA GLU A 150 23.77 0.22 7.05
C GLU A 150 23.89 -0.56 8.37
N GLN A 151 22.98 -1.49 8.65
CA GLN A 151 22.83 -2.08 9.99
C GLN A 151 23.75 -3.28 10.24
N GLN A 152 24.46 -3.80 9.23
CA GLN A 152 25.39 -4.95 9.27
C GLN A 152 24.87 -6.25 9.94
N LYS A 153 23.63 -6.26 10.42
CA LYS A 153 22.96 -7.39 11.08
C LYS A 153 22.07 -8.09 10.07
N LYS A 154 22.22 -9.41 9.95
CA LYS A 154 21.35 -10.20 9.08
C LYS A 154 19.92 -10.19 9.59
N LEU A 155 18.96 -9.89 8.72
CA LEU A 155 17.53 -10.00 9.03
C LEU A 155 17.12 -11.47 9.12
N MET A 156 16.12 -11.77 9.94
CA MET A 156 15.48 -13.08 9.94
C MET A 156 14.83 -13.32 8.58
N PRO A 157 14.89 -14.53 8.00
CA PRO A 157 14.26 -14.80 6.72
C PRO A 157 12.73 -14.66 6.83
N LEU A 158 12.11 -14.21 5.75
CA LEU A 158 10.67 -14.27 5.58
C LEU A 158 10.25 -15.72 5.31
N THR A 159 9.28 -16.22 6.08
CA THR A 159 8.57 -17.46 5.75
C THR A 159 7.23 -17.10 5.11
N VAL A 160 6.95 -17.69 3.95
CA VAL A 160 5.64 -17.59 3.30
C VAL A 160 4.99 -18.96 3.39
N VAL A 161 3.75 -19.02 3.90
CA VAL A 161 2.99 -20.27 4.09
C VAL A 161 1.66 -20.13 3.38
N ASN A 162 1.20 -21.17 2.69
CA ASN A 162 -0.16 -21.23 2.16
C ASN A 162 -1.02 -22.12 3.06
N ASN A 163 -2.13 -21.60 3.60
CA ASN A 163 -2.98 -22.37 4.51
C ASN A 163 -3.66 -23.58 3.86
N LEU A 164 -3.71 -23.67 2.53
CA LEU A 164 -4.24 -24.84 1.83
C LEU A 164 -3.53 -26.14 2.28
N SER A 165 -2.24 -26.09 2.58
CA SER A 165 -1.47 -27.25 3.06
C SER A 165 -1.95 -27.78 4.41
N PHE A 166 -2.60 -26.96 5.23
CA PHE A 166 -3.12 -27.39 6.53
C PHE A 166 -4.35 -28.29 6.38
N TYR A 167 -5.02 -28.22 5.23
CA TYR A 167 -6.30 -28.87 4.98
C TYR A 167 -6.22 -30.08 4.03
N GLU A 168 -5.08 -30.34 3.39
CA GLU A 168 -4.90 -31.41 2.38
C GLU A 168 -5.39 -32.79 2.86
N ASN A 169 -5.20 -33.12 4.14
CA ASN A 169 -5.63 -34.38 4.75
C ASN A 169 -6.70 -34.20 5.83
N MET A 170 -7.32 -33.01 5.89
CA MET A 170 -8.33 -32.69 6.91
C MET A 170 -9.72 -33.05 6.40
N ASN A 171 -10.32 -34.12 6.92
CA ASN A 171 -11.74 -34.38 6.69
C ASN A 171 -12.62 -33.59 7.67
N THR A 172 -13.83 -33.27 7.23
CA THR A 172 -14.79 -32.45 8.01
C THR A 172 -15.12 -33.07 9.37
N ILE A 173 -15.26 -34.40 9.44
CA ILE A 173 -15.58 -35.10 10.69
C ILE A 173 -14.45 -34.89 11.70
N THR A 174 -13.20 -35.02 11.27
CA THR A 174 -12.00 -34.83 12.10
C THR A 174 -11.91 -33.40 12.58
N PHE A 175 -12.16 -32.42 11.69
CA PHE A 175 -12.15 -31.03 12.08
C PHE A 175 -13.18 -30.73 13.18
N VAL A 176 -14.42 -31.18 12.98
CA VAL A 176 -15.53 -30.95 13.91
C VAL A 176 -15.33 -31.72 15.22
N SER A 177 -14.90 -32.98 15.18
CA SER A 177 -14.76 -33.80 16.38
C SER A 177 -13.54 -33.40 17.22
N THR A 178 -12.44 -33.00 16.57
CA THR A 178 -11.18 -32.68 17.26
C THR A 178 -11.11 -31.22 17.69
N TYR A 179 -11.45 -30.29 16.79
CA TYR A 179 -11.28 -28.86 17.04
C TYR A 179 -12.59 -28.16 17.41
N GLY A 180 -13.73 -28.66 16.92
CA GLY A 180 -15.07 -28.12 17.20
C GLY A 180 -15.37 -27.88 18.69
N PRO A 181 -15.04 -28.79 19.64
CA PRO A 181 -15.32 -28.58 21.06
C PRO A 181 -14.63 -27.35 21.69
N HIS A 182 -13.54 -26.86 21.07
CA HIS A 182 -12.80 -25.69 21.51
C HIS A 182 -13.42 -24.37 21.01
N PHE A 183 -14.37 -24.44 20.08
CA PHE A 183 -15.13 -23.30 19.58
C PHE A 183 -16.44 -23.12 20.35
N ARG A 184 -16.54 -22.06 21.17
CA ARG A 184 -17.76 -21.81 21.97
C ARG A 184 -18.74 -20.92 21.20
N MET A 185 -19.88 -21.48 20.83
CA MET A 185 -20.91 -20.79 20.04
C MET A 185 -21.32 -19.43 20.60
N ASN A 186 -21.59 -19.33 21.90
CA ASN A 186 -21.97 -18.06 22.52
C ASN A 186 -20.89 -16.98 22.36
N GLN A 187 -19.61 -17.37 22.40
CA GLN A 187 -18.50 -16.42 22.20
C GLN A 187 -18.41 -15.98 20.74
N LEU A 188 -18.52 -16.91 19.79
CA LEU A 188 -18.46 -16.61 18.35
C LEU A 188 -19.61 -15.70 17.90
N LEU A 189 -20.83 -15.95 18.38
CA LEU A 189 -22.01 -15.14 18.07
C LEU A 189 -21.94 -13.75 18.72
N SER A 190 -21.26 -13.60 19.86
CA SER A 190 -21.10 -12.31 20.54
C SER A 190 -20.12 -11.35 19.85
N ARG A 191 -19.34 -11.83 18.87
CA ARG A 191 -18.38 -10.98 18.16
C ARG A 191 -19.11 -9.85 17.45
N LYS A 192 -18.66 -8.60 17.66
CA LYS A 192 -19.32 -7.39 17.13
C LYS A 192 -19.62 -7.46 15.63
N VAL A 193 -18.67 -7.95 14.84
CA VAL A 193 -18.82 -8.10 13.38
C VAL A 193 -19.96 -9.06 13.04
N ILE A 194 -19.97 -10.24 13.66
CA ILE A 194 -20.99 -11.27 13.48
C ILE A 194 -22.36 -10.76 13.94
N LYS A 195 -22.44 -10.18 15.14
CA LYS A 195 -23.67 -9.62 15.69
C LYS A 195 -24.27 -8.55 14.78
N THR A 196 -23.45 -7.58 14.35
CA THR A 196 -23.89 -6.51 13.44
C THR A 196 -24.36 -7.09 12.11
N ARG A 197 -23.66 -8.08 11.56
CA ARG A 197 -24.03 -8.72 10.29
C ARG A 197 -25.36 -9.48 10.38
N ILE A 198 -25.61 -10.17 11.48
CA ILE A 198 -26.89 -10.84 11.77
C ILE A 198 -28.03 -9.81 11.92
N GLU A 199 -27.77 -8.69 12.61
CA GLU A 199 -28.78 -7.64 12.85
C GLU A 199 -29.12 -6.83 11.59
N THR A 200 -28.17 -6.66 10.66
CA THR A 200 -28.32 -5.80 9.47
C THR A 200 -28.73 -6.54 8.21
N SER A 201 -28.54 -7.87 8.14
CA SER A 201 -28.89 -8.67 6.97
C SER A 201 -30.36 -9.10 7.01
N HIS A 202 -31.11 -8.89 5.93
CA HIS A 202 -32.46 -9.44 5.80
C HIS A 202 -32.46 -10.97 5.68
N ASP A 203 -31.43 -11.56 5.06
CA ASP A 203 -31.31 -13.00 4.82
C ASP A 203 -30.46 -13.73 5.88
N GLY A 204 -29.98 -13.02 6.91
CA GLY A 204 -29.09 -13.56 7.94
C GLY A 204 -27.63 -13.68 7.52
N LEU A 205 -26.86 -14.49 8.26
CA LEU A 205 -25.44 -14.77 8.02
C LEU A 205 -25.27 -16.21 7.52
N GLY A 206 -24.63 -16.38 6.36
CA GLY A 206 -24.34 -17.70 5.80
C GLY A 206 -23.41 -18.53 6.71
N TYR A 207 -23.57 -19.85 6.73
CA TYR A 207 -22.70 -20.73 7.52
C TYR A 207 -21.23 -20.65 7.08
N ASN A 208 -20.98 -20.53 5.78
CA ASN A 208 -19.66 -20.25 5.23
C ASN A 208 -19.05 -18.98 5.85
N GLU A 209 -19.74 -17.84 5.78
CA GLU A 209 -19.27 -16.57 6.35
C GLU A 209 -19.04 -16.69 7.88
N PHE A 210 -19.96 -17.34 8.60
CA PHE A 210 -19.80 -17.59 10.03
C PHE A 210 -18.57 -18.45 10.35
N SER A 211 -18.33 -19.48 9.54
CA SER A 211 -17.27 -20.46 9.75
C SER A 211 -15.88 -19.89 9.49
N TYR A 212 -15.74 -18.79 8.74
CA TYR A 212 -14.45 -18.18 8.40
C TYR A 212 -13.53 -17.98 9.63
N GLN A 213 -14.10 -17.48 10.74
CA GLN A 213 -13.33 -17.24 11.98
C GLN A 213 -12.77 -18.54 12.61
N LEU A 214 -13.39 -19.71 12.37
CA LEU A 214 -12.89 -21.01 12.83
C LEU A 214 -11.65 -21.41 12.03
N TYR A 215 -11.69 -21.22 10.71
CA TYR A 215 -10.56 -21.55 9.84
C TYR A 215 -9.37 -20.64 10.09
N GLN A 216 -9.59 -19.33 10.24
CA GLN A 216 -8.52 -18.40 10.60
C GLN A 216 -7.93 -18.69 12.00
N ALA A 217 -8.75 -19.11 12.96
CA ALA A 217 -8.28 -19.56 14.27
C ALA A 217 -7.44 -20.84 14.18
N TYR A 218 -7.86 -21.79 13.34
CA TYR A 218 -7.12 -23.03 13.08
C TYR A 218 -5.78 -22.75 12.39
N ASP A 219 -5.75 -21.84 11.42
CA ASP A 219 -4.52 -21.40 10.77
C ASP A 219 -3.49 -20.88 11.78
N TRP A 220 -3.93 -20.07 12.75
CA TRP A 220 -3.05 -19.61 13.82
C TRP A 220 -2.52 -20.78 14.65
N TYR A 221 -3.38 -21.73 15.02
CA TYR A 221 -2.94 -22.91 15.77
C TYR A 221 -1.91 -23.76 15.00
N CYS A 222 -2.09 -23.95 13.69
CA CYS A 222 -1.10 -24.63 12.85
C CYS A 222 0.25 -23.91 12.87
N LEU A 223 0.24 -22.58 12.69
CA LEU A 223 1.46 -21.77 12.75
C LEU A 223 2.09 -21.77 14.16
N PHE A 224 1.28 -21.77 15.21
CA PHE A 224 1.71 -21.88 16.59
C PHE A 224 2.46 -23.20 16.81
N LYS A 225 1.90 -24.33 16.36
CA LYS A 225 2.52 -25.66 16.49
C LYS A 225 3.78 -25.82 15.65
N GLN A 226 3.80 -25.29 14.43
CA GLN A 226 4.90 -25.50 13.48
C GLN A 226 6.06 -24.51 13.67
N TYR A 227 5.78 -23.27 14.08
CA TYR A 227 6.75 -22.17 14.10
C TYR A 227 6.86 -21.44 15.44
N ASP A 228 6.21 -21.92 16.51
CA ASP A 228 6.07 -21.17 17.79
C ASP A 228 5.50 -19.76 17.55
N CYS A 229 4.55 -19.65 16.61
CA CYS A 229 3.92 -18.39 16.20
C CYS A 229 2.91 -17.89 17.23
N ARG A 230 3.40 -17.12 18.20
CA ARG A 230 2.61 -16.56 19.31
C ARG A 230 1.93 -15.26 18.98
N PHE A 231 2.27 -14.60 17.88
CA PHE A 231 1.75 -13.28 17.54
C PHE A 231 1.00 -13.29 16.21
N GLN A 232 -0.22 -12.75 16.21
CA GLN A 232 -0.97 -12.43 15.00
C GLN A 232 -1.02 -10.93 14.79
N LEU A 233 -0.60 -10.46 13.62
CA LEU A 233 -0.73 -9.09 13.17
C LEU A 233 -1.92 -8.94 12.22
N GLY A 234 -2.70 -7.87 12.34
CA GLY A 234 -3.70 -7.51 11.35
C GLY A 234 -4.34 -6.15 11.62
N GLY A 235 -5.23 -5.71 10.72
CA GLY A 235 -5.96 -4.47 10.92
C GLY A 235 -6.93 -4.52 12.10
N VAL A 236 -7.32 -3.37 12.64
CA VAL A 236 -8.35 -3.25 13.68
C VAL A 236 -9.69 -3.92 13.32
N ASP A 237 -9.99 -4.05 12.03
CA ASP A 237 -11.18 -4.74 11.54
C ASP A 237 -11.10 -6.27 11.67
N GLN A 238 -9.91 -6.83 11.91
CA GLN A 238 -9.67 -8.26 12.11
C GLN A 238 -9.68 -8.69 13.59
N ILE A 239 -9.85 -7.75 14.53
CA ILE A 239 -9.75 -8.03 15.98
C ILE A 239 -10.69 -9.16 16.44
N GLY A 240 -11.88 -9.28 15.83
CA GLY A 240 -12.84 -10.33 16.13
C GLY A 240 -12.29 -11.73 15.83
N ASN A 241 -11.67 -11.88 14.66
CA ASN A 241 -11.06 -13.15 14.24
C ASN A 241 -9.80 -13.46 15.05
N MET A 242 -8.98 -12.45 15.37
CA MET A 242 -7.81 -12.66 16.23
C MET A 242 -8.21 -13.15 17.62
N ARG A 243 -9.26 -12.58 18.21
CA ARG A 243 -9.77 -13.07 19.50
C ARG A 243 -10.24 -14.51 19.41
N SER A 244 -10.88 -14.91 18.31
CA SER A 244 -11.29 -16.31 18.10
C SER A 244 -10.08 -17.25 17.99
N GLY A 245 -9.00 -16.82 17.36
CA GLY A 245 -7.72 -17.56 17.35
C GLY A 245 -7.07 -17.68 18.73
N HIS A 246 -7.01 -16.58 19.49
CA HIS A 246 -6.48 -16.57 20.84
C HIS A 246 -7.26 -17.51 21.78
N ASP A 247 -8.60 -17.39 21.78
CA ASP A 247 -9.48 -18.25 22.59
C ASP A 247 -9.33 -19.73 22.21
N PHE A 248 -9.18 -20.01 20.91
CA PHE A 248 -9.00 -21.36 20.38
C PHE A 248 -7.66 -21.96 20.82
N ILE A 249 -6.54 -21.25 20.61
CA ILE A 249 -5.20 -21.70 21.03
C ILE A 249 -5.17 -21.94 22.54
N SER A 250 -5.66 -20.99 23.33
CA SER A 250 -5.70 -21.11 24.80
C SER A 250 -6.43 -22.38 25.24
N ARG A 251 -7.53 -22.75 24.57
CA ARG A 251 -8.24 -24.01 24.88
C ARG A 251 -7.52 -25.24 24.38
N MET A 252 -6.84 -25.17 23.23
CA MET A 252 -6.06 -26.27 22.68
C MET A 252 -4.82 -26.59 23.53
N THR A 253 -4.28 -25.59 24.22
CA THR A 253 -3.11 -25.70 25.10
C THR A 253 -3.47 -25.80 26.57
N ASN A 254 -4.74 -26.03 26.91
CA ASN A 254 -5.24 -26.06 28.29
C ASN A 254 -4.87 -24.83 29.14
N PHE A 255 -4.76 -23.66 28.49
CA PHE A 255 -4.38 -22.38 29.09
C PHE A 255 -2.95 -22.34 29.64
N GLU A 256 -2.08 -23.23 29.18
CA GLU A 256 -0.66 -23.28 29.59
C GLU A 256 0.24 -22.39 28.72
N GLU A 257 -0.26 -21.94 27.56
CA GLU A 257 0.51 -21.21 26.57
C GLU A 257 -0.21 -19.94 26.12
N ASP A 258 0.54 -18.84 26.07
CA ASP A 258 0.02 -17.53 25.66
C ASP A 258 0.16 -17.28 24.15
N SER A 259 -0.82 -16.54 23.62
CA SER A 259 -0.85 -16.03 22.25
C SER A 259 -1.40 -14.59 22.25
N TYR A 260 -0.94 -13.75 21.32
CA TYR A 260 -1.20 -12.31 21.34
C TYR A 260 -1.64 -11.78 19.96
N GLY A 261 -2.74 -11.04 19.94
CA GLY A 261 -3.18 -10.27 18.77
C GLY A 261 -2.59 -8.86 18.78
N VAL A 262 -2.08 -8.41 17.65
CA VAL A 262 -1.48 -7.09 17.45
C VAL A 262 -2.23 -6.38 16.33
N THR A 263 -2.89 -5.27 16.66
CA THR A 263 -3.70 -4.52 15.70
C THR A 263 -2.97 -3.29 15.16
N VAL A 264 -2.98 -3.13 13.84
CA VAL A 264 -2.49 -1.91 13.15
C VAL A 264 -3.65 -1.00 12.78
N PRO A 265 -3.43 0.33 12.71
CA PRO A 265 -4.48 1.28 12.38
C PRO A 265 -5.06 1.05 11.00
N LEU A 266 -6.35 1.33 10.93
CA LEU A 266 -7.03 1.49 9.66
C LEU A 266 -6.66 2.85 9.07
N ILE A 267 -5.88 2.84 8.00
CA ILE A 267 -5.47 4.07 7.34
C ILE A 267 -6.65 4.65 6.56
N THR A 268 -6.87 5.95 6.77
CA THR A 268 -8.00 6.69 6.17
C THR A 268 -7.53 7.87 5.36
N THR A 269 -8.32 8.21 4.33
CA THR A 269 -8.20 9.46 3.58
C THR A 269 -8.66 10.64 4.44
N GLU A 270 -8.50 11.87 3.94
CA GLU A 270 -9.05 13.07 4.59
C GLU A 270 -10.59 13.03 4.72
N SER A 271 -11.28 12.37 3.79
CA SER A 271 -12.73 12.14 3.86
C SER A 271 -13.15 11.06 4.87
N GLY A 272 -12.21 10.38 5.51
CA GLY A 272 -12.47 9.29 6.45
C GLY A 272 -12.70 7.92 5.79
N GLU A 273 -12.57 7.82 4.46
CA GLU A 273 -12.68 6.55 3.75
C GLU A 273 -11.44 5.68 3.95
N LYS A 274 -11.62 4.35 3.96
CA LYS A 274 -10.51 3.39 4.05
C LYS A 274 -9.58 3.52 2.84
N LEU A 275 -8.28 3.66 3.10
CA LEU A 275 -7.25 3.67 2.06
C LEU A 275 -7.26 2.33 1.30
N GLY A 276 -7.51 2.37 -0.02
CA GLY A 276 -7.62 1.17 -0.87
C GLY A 276 -9.05 0.67 -1.15
N LYS A 277 -10.10 1.28 -0.57
CA LYS A 277 -11.51 0.99 -0.89
C LYS A 277 -12.22 2.13 -1.65
N SER A 278 -11.49 3.16 -2.08
CA SER A 278 -12.03 4.23 -2.93
C SER A 278 -12.66 3.62 -4.18
N VAL A 279 -13.96 3.89 -4.37
CA VAL A 279 -14.79 3.30 -5.44
C VAL A 279 -14.10 3.52 -6.80
N GLY A 280 -13.70 2.43 -7.44
CA GLY A 280 -13.11 2.44 -8.79
C GLY A 280 -11.63 2.81 -8.90
N ASN A 281 -10.90 3.03 -7.79
CA ASN A 281 -9.50 3.48 -7.87
C ASN A 281 -8.63 2.96 -6.72
N ALA A 282 -8.61 1.63 -6.52
CA ALA A 282 -7.71 1.01 -5.55
C ALA A 282 -6.27 1.03 -6.11
N LEU A 283 -5.32 1.58 -5.35
CA LEU A 283 -3.91 1.53 -5.70
C LEU A 283 -3.35 0.13 -5.43
N TRP A 284 -3.10 -0.62 -6.49
CA TRP A 284 -2.51 -1.97 -6.44
C TRP A 284 -1.00 -1.90 -6.22
N LEU A 285 -0.40 -2.94 -5.62
CA LEU A 285 1.05 -3.02 -5.48
C LEU A 285 1.72 -3.67 -6.70
N ASP A 286 0.95 -4.38 -7.54
CA ASP A 286 1.45 -4.92 -8.81
C ASP A 286 1.57 -3.81 -9.87
N GLU A 287 2.75 -3.69 -10.45
CA GLU A 287 3.06 -2.68 -11.46
C GLU A 287 2.24 -2.78 -12.77
N ASN A 288 1.66 -3.95 -13.06
CA ASN A 288 0.80 -4.15 -14.23
C ASN A 288 -0.64 -3.67 -14.00
N LEU A 289 -1.05 -3.50 -12.74
CA LEU A 289 -2.38 -3.01 -12.37
C LEU A 289 -2.34 -1.55 -11.92
N SER A 290 -1.27 -1.14 -11.25
CA SER A 290 -0.99 0.26 -10.93
C SER A 290 0.50 0.50 -11.13
N SER A 291 0.81 1.33 -12.13
CA SER A 291 2.18 1.64 -12.52
C SER A 291 2.97 2.29 -11.38
N PRO A 292 4.32 2.22 -11.41
CA PRO A 292 5.15 2.93 -10.44
C PRO A 292 4.88 4.45 -10.42
N TYR A 293 4.49 5.02 -11.57
CA TYR A 293 4.05 6.41 -11.68
C TYR A 293 2.77 6.68 -10.87
N GLU A 294 1.75 5.84 -11.01
CA GLU A 294 0.50 5.96 -10.23
C GLU A 294 0.75 5.85 -8.74
N CYS A 295 1.56 4.87 -8.33
CA CYS A 295 1.99 4.70 -6.94
C CYS A 295 2.68 5.97 -6.43
N TYR A 296 3.66 6.49 -7.16
CA TYR A 296 4.37 7.70 -6.80
C TYR A 296 3.45 8.93 -6.72
N GLN A 297 2.58 9.13 -7.71
CA GLN A 297 1.66 10.26 -7.76
C GLN A 297 0.60 10.20 -6.66
N HIS A 298 0.08 9.01 -6.35
CA HIS A 298 -0.87 8.83 -5.26
C HIS A 298 -0.32 9.41 -3.94
N PHE A 299 0.92 9.04 -3.59
CA PHE A 299 1.55 9.54 -2.37
C PHE A 299 2.05 10.97 -2.48
N ARG A 300 2.52 11.40 -3.66
CA ARG A 300 2.92 12.79 -3.90
C ARG A 300 1.75 13.76 -3.72
N ASN A 301 0.53 13.30 -4.00
CA ASN A 301 -0.70 14.08 -3.86
C ASN A 301 -1.37 13.91 -2.49
N THR A 302 -0.68 13.35 -1.49
CA THR A 302 -1.21 13.21 -0.13
C THR A 302 -1.50 14.58 0.47
N PRO A 303 -2.69 14.81 1.06
CA PRO A 303 -3.03 16.05 1.75
C PRO A 303 -2.05 16.39 2.88
N ASP A 304 -1.83 17.67 3.12
CA ASP A 304 -0.97 18.16 4.23
C ASP A 304 -1.45 17.65 5.59
N SER A 305 -2.76 17.48 5.77
CA SER A 305 -3.39 16.93 6.98
C SER A 305 -3.03 15.47 7.26
N LYS A 306 -2.58 14.72 6.24
CA LYS A 306 -2.34 13.27 6.30
C LYS A 306 -0.88 12.87 6.12
N VAL A 307 -0.05 13.71 5.50
CA VAL A 307 1.33 13.34 5.13
C VAL A 307 2.19 12.94 6.33
N GLU A 308 2.02 13.58 7.48
CA GLU A 308 2.77 13.23 8.70
C GLU A 308 2.37 11.84 9.24
N GLU A 309 1.07 11.54 9.26
CA GLU A 309 0.53 10.22 9.63
C GLU A 309 1.12 9.15 8.68
N TYR A 310 1.08 9.40 7.37
CA TYR A 310 1.54 8.43 6.39
C TYR A 310 3.06 8.23 6.43
N LEU A 311 3.84 9.28 6.71
CA LEU A 311 5.28 9.16 6.94
C LEU A 311 5.58 8.24 8.14
N LYS A 312 4.83 8.36 9.24
CA LYS A 312 5.02 7.52 10.44
C LYS A 312 4.67 6.06 10.19
N ILE A 313 3.61 5.81 9.43
CA ILE A 313 3.08 4.46 9.17
C ILE A 313 3.81 3.74 8.04
N PHE A 314 4.05 4.39 6.89
CA PHE A 314 4.51 3.72 5.68
C PHE A 314 6.03 3.76 5.47
N THR A 315 6.78 4.45 6.33
CA THR A 315 8.22 4.62 6.15
C THR A 315 9.03 4.18 7.36
N PHE A 316 10.30 3.88 7.13
CA PHE A 316 11.25 3.50 8.17
C PHE A 316 12.08 4.70 8.68
N LEU A 317 11.66 5.94 8.36
CA LEU A 317 12.37 7.15 8.77
C LEU A 317 12.29 7.35 10.29
N PRO A 318 13.41 7.70 10.96
CA PRO A 318 13.38 8.08 12.37
C PRO A 318 12.38 9.20 12.68
N LEU A 319 11.74 9.17 13.85
CA LEU A 319 10.71 10.16 14.23
C LEU A 319 11.25 11.60 14.25
N ASN A 320 12.51 11.79 14.65
CA ASN A 320 13.18 13.09 14.60
C ASN A 320 13.38 13.58 13.15
N GLU A 321 13.70 12.70 12.20
CA GLU A 321 13.79 13.06 10.77
C GLU A 321 12.41 13.46 10.24
N ILE A 322 11.35 12.74 10.62
CA ILE A 322 9.97 13.11 10.27
C ILE A 322 9.63 14.49 10.85
N GLN A 323 9.95 14.75 12.11
CA GLN A 323 9.69 16.06 12.74
C GLN A 323 10.40 17.19 11.98
N GLN A 324 11.69 17.04 11.70
CA GLN A 324 12.48 18.04 10.95
C GLN A 324 11.92 18.25 9.54
N LEU A 325 11.55 17.18 8.84
CA LEU A 325 10.93 17.26 7.52
C LEU A 325 9.60 18.02 7.58
N MET A 326 8.79 17.80 8.61
CA MET A 326 7.52 18.52 8.80
C MET A 326 7.73 19.99 9.16
N GLU A 327 8.79 20.35 9.89
CA GLU A 327 9.16 21.75 10.13
C GLU A 327 9.51 22.46 8.82
N VAL A 328 10.33 21.83 7.98
CA VAL A 328 10.65 22.34 6.63
C VAL A 328 9.39 22.47 5.79
N HIS A 329 8.55 21.43 5.77
CA HIS A 329 7.29 21.41 5.01
C HIS A 329 6.35 22.54 5.44
N ARG A 330 6.16 22.76 6.74
CA ARG A 330 5.33 23.86 7.27
C ARG A 330 5.89 25.24 6.90
N SER A 331 7.21 25.39 6.82
CA SER A 331 7.83 26.65 6.39
C SER A 331 7.64 26.93 4.89
N LYS A 332 7.55 25.87 4.07
CA LYS A 332 7.45 25.96 2.60
C LYS A 332 6.54 24.86 2.01
N PRO A 333 5.22 24.92 2.26
CA PRO A 333 4.31 23.84 1.87
C PRO A 333 4.25 23.63 0.35
N HIS A 334 4.47 24.70 -0.43
CA HIS A 334 4.51 24.67 -1.89
C HIS A 334 5.67 23.87 -2.49
N GLU A 335 6.71 23.55 -1.71
CA GLU A 335 7.81 22.66 -2.16
C GLU A 335 7.44 21.17 -2.05
N TYR A 336 6.35 20.82 -1.34
CA TYR A 336 5.86 19.45 -1.16
C TYR A 336 6.93 18.48 -0.62
N ALA A 337 7.84 18.96 0.23
CA ALA A 337 9.00 18.19 0.67
C ALA A 337 8.60 16.88 1.37
N ALA A 338 7.57 16.93 2.23
CA ALA A 338 7.07 15.77 2.95
C ALA A 338 6.44 14.73 2.01
N GLN A 339 5.58 15.16 1.07
CA GLN A 339 4.92 14.27 0.11
C GLN A 339 5.91 13.65 -0.88
N ILE A 340 6.90 14.42 -1.35
CA ILE A 340 7.95 13.91 -2.23
C ILE A 340 8.77 12.84 -1.51
N LYS A 341 9.13 13.05 -0.24
CA LYS A 341 9.83 12.05 0.55
C LYS A 341 8.97 10.79 0.74
N LEU A 342 7.71 10.96 1.11
CA LEU A 342 6.76 9.86 1.28
C LEU A 342 6.64 9.00 0.01
N ALA A 343 6.38 9.65 -1.14
CA ALA A 343 6.27 8.99 -2.43
C ALA A 343 7.56 8.24 -2.80
N LYS A 344 8.73 8.86 -2.61
CA LYS A 344 10.01 8.20 -2.87
C LYS A 344 10.19 6.95 -2.01
N GLN A 345 9.92 7.03 -0.71
CA GLN A 345 10.10 5.91 0.21
C GLN A 345 9.17 4.73 -0.12
N ILE A 346 7.89 4.99 -0.41
CA ILE A 346 6.93 3.92 -0.69
C ILE A 346 7.18 3.30 -2.06
N THR A 347 7.38 4.11 -3.11
CA THR A 347 7.68 3.59 -4.45
C THR A 347 8.97 2.78 -4.46
N LEU A 348 10.00 3.19 -3.69
CA LEU A 348 11.24 2.41 -3.53
C LEU A 348 11.00 1.07 -2.83
N LEU A 349 10.15 1.05 -1.80
CA LEU A 349 9.82 -0.18 -1.09
C LEU A 349 9.05 -1.17 -1.98
N VAL A 350 8.07 -0.68 -2.73
CA VAL A 350 7.16 -1.52 -3.53
C VAL A 350 7.78 -1.92 -4.87
N HIS A 351 8.35 -0.97 -5.61
CA HIS A 351 8.81 -1.17 -7.00
C HIS A 351 10.34 -1.10 -7.16
N GLY A 352 11.09 -0.94 -6.06
CA GLY A 352 12.55 -0.85 -6.10
C GLY A 352 13.07 0.42 -6.77
N GLU A 353 14.38 0.45 -6.98
CA GLU A 353 15.09 1.61 -7.54
C GLU A 353 14.66 1.92 -8.98
N GLN A 354 14.57 0.89 -9.84
CA GLN A 354 14.14 1.06 -11.23
C GLN A 354 12.72 1.61 -11.34
N GLY A 355 11.79 1.10 -10.51
CA GLY A 355 10.43 1.60 -10.48
C GLY A 355 10.35 3.04 -9.99
N LEU A 356 11.14 3.40 -8.96
CA LEU A 356 11.23 4.78 -8.48
C LEU A 356 11.81 5.73 -9.53
N GLU A 357 12.91 5.37 -10.17
CA GLU A 357 13.53 6.16 -11.23
C GLU A 357 12.56 6.39 -12.39
N SER A 358 11.87 5.34 -12.83
CA SER A 358 10.84 5.42 -13.87
C SER A 358 9.68 6.34 -13.48
N ALA A 359 9.22 6.27 -12.23
CA ALA A 359 8.15 7.14 -11.73
C ALA A 359 8.58 8.62 -11.67
N ILE A 360 9.81 8.89 -11.20
CA ILE A 360 10.39 10.24 -11.16
C ILE A 360 10.56 10.77 -12.59
N ARG A 361 11.12 9.97 -13.50
CA ARG A 361 11.30 10.34 -14.92
C ARG A 361 9.96 10.67 -15.58
N SER A 362 8.97 9.80 -15.44
CA SER A 362 7.60 10.03 -15.96
C SER A 362 7.00 11.32 -15.38
N THR A 363 7.19 11.58 -14.09
CA THR A 363 6.73 12.80 -13.43
C THR A 363 7.42 14.05 -13.98
N GLN A 364 8.73 14.00 -14.18
CA GLN A 364 9.50 15.12 -14.73
C GLN A 364 9.15 15.37 -16.20
N ALA A 365 9.00 14.32 -17.01
CA ALA A 365 8.57 14.41 -18.40
C ALA A 365 7.21 15.11 -18.54
N MET A 366 6.27 14.84 -17.62
CA MET A 366 4.94 15.44 -17.65
C MET A 366 4.86 16.85 -17.07
N PHE A 367 5.56 17.15 -15.98
CA PHE A 367 5.34 18.41 -15.24
C PHE A 367 6.52 19.37 -15.21
N ALA A 368 7.75 18.90 -15.42
CA ALA A 368 8.96 19.73 -15.33
C ALA A 368 9.36 20.39 -16.66
N GLN A 369 8.48 20.38 -17.66
CA GLN A 369 8.70 20.92 -19.00
C GLN A 369 9.94 20.35 -19.71
N ASN A 370 10.37 19.15 -19.33
CA ASN A 370 11.55 18.51 -19.90
C ASN A 370 11.15 17.65 -21.12
N ILE A 371 11.34 18.22 -22.30
CA ILE A 371 11.00 17.58 -23.58
C ILE A 371 11.89 16.37 -23.85
N ASP A 372 13.16 16.41 -23.47
CA ASP A 372 14.10 15.31 -23.72
C ASP A 372 13.69 14.05 -22.94
N LEU A 373 13.19 14.19 -21.71
CA LEU A 373 12.63 13.06 -20.97
C LEU A 373 11.35 12.53 -21.62
N LEU A 374 10.47 13.42 -22.09
CA LEU A 374 9.23 13.03 -22.76
C LEU A 374 9.49 12.26 -24.06
N HIS A 375 10.51 12.67 -24.81
CA HIS A 375 10.98 12.02 -26.03
C HIS A 375 11.49 10.60 -25.77
N ASN A 376 12.15 10.39 -24.62
CA ASN A 376 12.83 9.13 -24.29
C ASN A 376 12.00 8.21 -23.38
N LEU A 377 10.72 8.50 -23.16
CA LEU A 377 9.83 7.58 -22.44
C LEU A 377 9.69 6.27 -23.22
N VAL A 378 9.84 5.16 -22.51
CA VAL A 378 9.65 3.82 -23.06
C VAL A 378 8.19 3.40 -23.00
N GLU A 379 7.79 2.41 -23.81
CA GLU A 379 6.41 1.93 -23.91
C GLU A 379 5.76 1.60 -22.54
N LYS A 380 6.53 0.98 -21.62
CA LYS A 380 6.04 0.69 -20.26
C LYS A 380 5.66 1.96 -19.48
N GLU A 381 6.42 3.04 -19.65
CA GLU A 381 6.16 4.33 -18.99
C GLU A 381 4.98 5.05 -19.62
N ILE A 382 4.90 5.03 -20.95
CA ILE A 382 3.78 5.57 -21.71
C ILE A 382 2.48 4.86 -21.31
N ASN A 383 2.52 3.54 -21.11
CA ASN A 383 1.40 2.75 -20.58
C ASN A 383 1.03 3.15 -19.15
N GLY A 384 1.99 3.29 -18.24
CA GLY A 384 1.72 3.79 -16.89
C GLY A 384 1.10 5.19 -16.86
N LEU A 385 1.57 6.10 -17.70
CA LEU A 385 1.01 7.45 -17.83
C LEU A 385 -0.43 7.43 -18.36
N SER A 386 -0.75 6.52 -19.27
CA SER A 386 -2.08 6.46 -19.89
C SER A 386 -3.21 6.09 -18.95
N ALA A 387 -2.90 5.41 -17.84
CA ALA A 387 -3.88 5.10 -16.79
C ALA A 387 -4.25 6.35 -15.96
N SER A 388 -3.35 7.33 -15.88
CA SER A 388 -3.54 8.56 -15.09
C SER A 388 -3.87 9.82 -15.91
N VAL A 389 -3.53 9.82 -17.19
CA VAL A 389 -3.68 10.97 -18.10
C VAL A 389 -4.63 10.57 -19.22
N PRO A 390 -5.69 11.36 -19.50
CA PRO A 390 -6.58 11.12 -20.64
C PRO A 390 -5.77 10.88 -21.91
N THR A 391 -5.86 9.65 -22.43
CA THR A 391 -5.07 9.20 -23.58
C THR A 391 -5.98 8.89 -24.74
N ILE A 392 -5.67 9.46 -25.91
CA ILE A 392 -6.47 9.33 -27.12
C ILE A 392 -5.59 8.74 -28.21
N GLN A 393 -6.08 7.70 -28.87
CA GLN A 393 -5.43 7.12 -30.02
C GLN A 393 -5.89 7.85 -31.29
N MET A 394 -4.94 8.29 -32.12
CA MET A 394 -5.22 9.02 -33.35
C MET A 394 -4.33 8.51 -34.48
N SER A 395 -4.88 8.38 -35.69
CA SER A 395 -4.08 8.05 -36.86
C SER A 395 -3.29 9.27 -37.33
N LEU A 396 -2.05 9.03 -37.77
CA LEU A 396 -1.25 10.06 -38.42
C LEU A 396 -1.99 10.59 -39.65
N ASN A 397 -2.26 11.89 -39.70
CA ASN A 397 -2.74 12.54 -40.91
C ASN A 397 -1.97 13.86 -41.08
N PRO A 398 -1.25 14.05 -42.21
CA PRO A 398 -0.47 15.25 -42.48
C PRO A 398 -1.25 16.57 -42.45
N GLU A 399 -2.58 16.51 -42.51
CA GLU A 399 -3.46 17.69 -42.52
C GLU A 399 -4.00 18.04 -41.13
N LEU A 400 -3.74 17.23 -40.10
CA LEU A 400 -4.28 17.48 -38.76
C LEU A 400 -3.70 18.76 -38.16
N THR A 401 -4.58 19.72 -37.92
CA THR A 401 -4.25 20.96 -37.24
C THR A 401 -4.29 20.80 -35.72
N LEU A 402 -3.71 21.76 -35.00
CA LEU A 402 -3.80 21.84 -33.55
C LEU A 402 -5.27 21.83 -33.07
N LEU A 403 -6.15 22.54 -33.78
CA LEU A 403 -7.57 22.58 -33.46
C LEU A 403 -8.21 21.19 -33.58
N ASP A 404 -7.98 20.49 -34.70
CA ASP A 404 -8.54 19.16 -34.94
C ASP A 404 -8.12 18.16 -33.86
N VAL A 405 -6.84 18.21 -33.48
CA VAL A 405 -6.29 17.33 -32.44
C VAL A 405 -6.88 17.68 -31.08
N CYS A 406 -6.98 18.96 -30.72
CA CYS A 406 -7.58 19.37 -29.45
C CYS A 406 -9.07 18.99 -29.34
N MET A 407 -9.82 19.10 -30.43
CA MET A 407 -11.24 18.73 -30.47
C MET A 407 -11.41 17.21 -30.43
N SER A 408 -10.60 16.47 -31.19
CA SER A 408 -10.59 15.00 -31.19
C SER A 408 -10.20 14.43 -29.83
N ALA A 409 -9.24 15.06 -29.15
CA ALA A 409 -8.81 14.75 -27.79
C ALA A 409 -9.83 15.16 -26.72
N LYS A 410 -10.92 15.83 -27.10
CA LYS A 410 -11.95 16.39 -26.21
C LYS A 410 -11.35 17.31 -25.14
N CYS A 411 -10.32 18.08 -25.51
CA CYS A 411 -9.71 19.08 -24.62
C CYS A 411 -10.68 20.23 -24.31
N PHE A 412 -11.66 20.47 -25.18
CA PHE A 412 -12.62 21.56 -25.10
C PHE A 412 -14.04 21.05 -25.36
N SER A 413 -15.03 21.77 -24.82
CA SER A 413 -16.46 21.44 -24.99
C SER A 413 -17.00 21.80 -26.38
N ASN A 414 -16.43 22.83 -27.02
CA ASN A 414 -16.79 23.25 -28.37
C ASN A 414 -15.61 23.99 -29.04
N GLU A 415 -15.72 24.12 -30.36
CA GLU A 415 -14.67 24.69 -31.22
C GLU A 415 -14.42 26.19 -30.96
N LEU A 416 -15.47 26.97 -30.69
CA LEU A 416 -15.34 28.41 -30.41
C LEU A 416 -14.49 28.67 -29.16
N VAL A 417 -14.67 27.86 -28.12
CA VAL A 417 -13.84 27.92 -26.91
C VAL A 417 -12.41 27.50 -27.21
N ALA A 418 -12.21 26.43 -27.99
CA ALA A 418 -10.88 25.97 -28.38
C ALA A 418 -10.10 27.06 -29.14
N LEU A 419 -10.72 27.65 -30.17
CA LEU A 419 -10.14 28.75 -30.96
C LEU A 419 -9.72 29.91 -30.07
N LYS A 420 -10.59 30.36 -29.17
CA LYS A 420 -10.28 31.44 -28.24
C LYS A 420 -9.08 31.11 -27.36
N VAL A 421 -9.08 29.95 -26.70
CA VAL A 421 -8.01 29.55 -25.78
C VAL A 421 -6.69 29.33 -26.50
N ILE A 422 -6.70 28.76 -27.70
CA ILE A 422 -5.49 28.59 -28.53
C ILE A 422 -4.92 29.97 -28.91
N ASN A 423 -5.75 30.88 -29.43
CA ASN A 423 -5.30 32.22 -29.84
C ASN A 423 -4.76 33.04 -28.66
N ASP A 424 -5.40 32.93 -27.49
CA ASP A 424 -4.93 33.54 -26.23
C ASP A 424 -3.63 32.86 -25.72
N GLY A 425 -3.24 31.74 -26.35
CA GLY A 425 -2.01 31.04 -26.06
C GLY A 425 -2.07 30.16 -24.81
N GLY A 426 -3.26 29.64 -24.49
CA GLY A 426 -3.53 28.74 -23.38
C GLY A 426 -3.19 27.27 -23.67
N VAL A 427 -2.77 26.92 -24.90
CA VAL A 427 -2.43 25.56 -25.31
C VAL A 427 -0.93 25.38 -25.49
N TYR A 428 -0.42 24.26 -24.99
CA TYR A 428 0.96 23.85 -25.12
C TYR A 428 1.03 22.45 -25.72
N VAL A 429 1.95 22.24 -26.65
CA VAL A 429 2.27 20.97 -27.29
C VAL A 429 3.69 20.60 -26.89
N ASN A 430 3.88 19.46 -26.22
CA ASN A 430 5.16 19.02 -25.67
C ASN A 430 5.85 20.16 -24.90
N HIS A 431 5.11 20.82 -24.00
CA HIS A 431 5.55 21.97 -23.19
C HIS A 431 5.86 23.27 -23.93
N LYS A 432 5.79 23.30 -25.27
CA LYS A 432 5.94 24.51 -26.06
C LYS A 432 4.58 25.14 -26.34
N LYS A 433 4.47 26.45 -26.09
CA LYS A 433 3.26 27.21 -26.37
C LYS A 433 2.98 27.21 -27.88
N LEU A 434 1.76 26.88 -28.28
CA LEU A 434 1.34 26.91 -29.68
C LEU A 434 -0.01 27.65 -29.79
N SER A 435 -0.01 28.79 -30.48
CA SER A 435 -1.14 29.73 -30.49
C SER A 435 -1.81 29.88 -31.85
N ASN A 436 -1.38 29.13 -32.87
CA ASN A 436 -2.04 29.10 -34.17
C ASN A 436 -2.93 27.84 -34.25
N PRO A 437 -4.28 27.98 -34.29
CA PRO A 437 -5.19 26.84 -34.39
C PRO A 437 -4.99 26.01 -35.66
N GLN A 438 -4.55 26.64 -36.75
CA GLN A 438 -4.31 26.02 -38.05
C GLN A 438 -2.88 25.44 -38.17
N ALA A 439 -2.10 25.43 -37.09
CA ALA A 439 -0.77 24.83 -37.10
C ALA A 439 -0.88 23.31 -37.27
N VAL A 440 -0.28 22.79 -38.34
CA VAL A 440 -0.21 21.35 -38.61
C VAL A 440 0.76 20.66 -37.65
N LEU A 441 0.39 19.50 -37.12
CA LEU A 441 1.27 18.69 -36.29
C LEU A 441 2.26 17.90 -37.15
N VAL A 442 3.56 18.06 -36.90
CA VAL A 442 4.64 17.52 -37.73
C VAL A 442 5.45 16.51 -36.94
N PHE A 443 5.81 15.40 -37.57
CA PHE A 443 6.68 14.38 -37.01
C PHE A 443 8.08 14.93 -36.69
N GLY A 444 8.61 14.57 -35.52
CA GLY A 444 9.88 15.06 -34.99
C GLY A 444 9.81 16.45 -34.34
N VAL A 445 8.68 17.15 -34.45
CA VAL A 445 8.47 18.47 -33.82
C VAL A 445 7.34 18.42 -32.80
N HIS A 446 6.12 18.13 -33.27
CA HIS A 446 4.91 18.05 -32.46
C HIS A 446 4.59 16.60 -32.08
N ILE A 447 4.88 15.68 -33.00
CA ILE A 447 4.75 14.24 -32.80
C ILE A 447 6.13 13.70 -32.49
N LEU A 448 6.31 13.21 -31.26
CA LEU A 448 7.60 12.71 -30.80
C LEU A 448 7.92 11.35 -31.43
N PRO A 449 9.19 10.94 -31.54
CA PRO A 449 9.58 9.68 -32.17
C PRO A 449 9.07 8.42 -31.47
N ASN A 450 8.72 8.51 -30.19
CA ASN A 450 7.99 7.47 -29.46
C ASN A 450 6.46 7.51 -29.73
N MET A 451 6.03 8.16 -30.81
CA MET A 451 4.66 8.23 -31.30
C MET A 451 3.67 8.84 -30.31
N ILE A 452 4.12 9.78 -29.49
CA ILE A 452 3.24 10.53 -28.58
C ILE A 452 3.30 12.04 -28.82
N THR A 453 2.21 12.70 -28.43
CA THR A 453 2.14 14.15 -28.24
C THR A 453 1.47 14.43 -26.92
N VAL A 454 2.05 15.31 -26.09
CA VAL A 454 1.40 15.78 -24.86
C VAL A 454 0.81 17.16 -25.09
N LEU A 455 -0.50 17.27 -24.94
CA LEU A 455 -1.21 18.54 -24.92
C LEU A 455 -1.40 18.99 -23.48
N ARG A 456 -1.20 20.28 -23.23
CA ARG A 456 -1.56 20.92 -21.96
C ARG A 456 -2.43 22.13 -22.23
N VAL A 457 -3.62 22.14 -21.62
CA VAL A 457 -4.53 23.29 -21.62
C VAL A 457 -4.45 23.99 -20.26
N GLY A 458 -4.06 25.26 -20.28
CA GLY A 458 -3.83 26.04 -19.07
C GLY A 458 -2.70 25.45 -18.22
N LYS A 459 -2.92 25.34 -16.90
CA LYS A 459 -1.89 24.92 -15.93
C LYS A 459 -1.92 23.44 -15.55
N LYS A 460 -3.10 22.79 -15.57
CA LYS A 460 -3.31 21.47 -14.93
C LYS A 460 -3.93 20.41 -15.84
N ASN A 461 -4.49 20.78 -17.00
CA ASN A 461 -5.21 19.82 -17.84
C ASN A 461 -4.25 19.26 -18.88
N PHE A 462 -3.82 18.01 -18.69
CA PHE A 462 -2.92 17.29 -19.59
C PHE A 462 -3.69 16.21 -20.35
N TYR A 463 -3.34 16.03 -21.61
CA TYR A 463 -3.87 15.00 -22.49
C TYR A 463 -2.70 14.39 -23.26
N MET A 464 -2.73 13.08 -23.45
CA MET A 464 -1.72 12.37 -24.23
C MET A 464 -2.36 11.84 -25.51
N ILE A 465 -1.75 12.14 -26.65
CA ILE A 465 -2.13 11.57 -27.94
C ILE A 465 -1.14 10.47 -28.24
N ARG A 466 -1.64 9.27 -28.55
CA ARG A 466 -0.87 8.17 -29.10
C ARG A 466 -1.16 8.05 -30.57
N TRP A 467 -0.12 8.18 -31.38
CA TRP A 467 -0.24 8.13 -32.82
C TRP A 467 -0.12 6.70 -33.31
N THR A 468 -1.02 6.30 -34.19
CA THR A 468 -0.89 5.08 -34.98
C THR A 468 -0.57 5.41 -36.42
N ASN A 469 0.25 4.57 -37.04
CA ASN A 469 0.43 4.61 -38.48
C ASN A 469 -0.92 4.42 -39.17
N VAL A 470 -1.11 5.11 -40.28
CA VAL A 470 -2.31 4.91 -41.11
C VAL A 470 -2.34 3.46 -41.54
N ASP A 471 -3.46 2.79 -41.28
CA ASP A 471 -3.71 1.43 -41.74
C ASP A 471 -3.67 1.43 -43.28
N THR A 472 -2.55 1.00 -43.85
CA THR A 472 -2.34 0.92 -45.31
C THR A 472 -3.09 -0.26 -45.94
N SER A 473 -3.85 -1.03 -45.16
CA SER A 473 -4.62 -2.19 -45.63
C SER A 473 -5.84 -1.84 -46.50
N LEU A 474 -6.24 -0.56 -46.58
CA LEU A 474 -7.37 -0.10 -47.41
C LEU A 474 -6.97 0.59 -48.73
N ARG A 475 -5.71 0.48 -49.18
CA ARG A 475 -5.23 1.05 -50.46
C ARG A 475 -4.90 0.00 -51.53
N GLN A 476 -5.50 -1.19 -51.49
CA GLN A 476 -5.36 -2.22 -52.53
C GLN A 476 -6.61 -2.44 -53.41
N GLU A 477 -7.60 -1.55 -53.36
CA GLU A 477 -8.70 -1.55 -54.35
C GLU A 477 -8.88 -0.16 -54.96
N VAL A 478 -8.01 0.20 -55.91
CA VAL A 478 -8.34 1.04 -57.08
C VAL A 478 -7.51 0.57 -58.26
#